data_AF-A0AA96UCB9-F1
#
_entry.id   AF-A0AA96UCB9-F1
#
_cell.length_a   1.000
_cell.length_b   1.000
_cell.length_c   1.000
_cell.angle_alpha   90.00
_cell.angle_beta   90.00
_cell.angle_gamma   90.00
#
_symmetry.space_group_name_H-M   'P 1'
#
loop_
_entity.id
_entity.type
_entity.pdbx_description
1 polymer ?
#
loop_
_entity_poly.entity_id
_entity_poly.type
_entity_poly.pdbx_seq_one_letter_code
_entity_poly.pdbx_strand_id
1 'polypeptide(L)'
;MSDPQPVITPAQQAVVDQPWDARTLVTAGAGAGKTYTLVRRLEALVEREELEAHEILVLSFSRAAVRELRERIEDHADAARRVRAQTFDSWAAALLRRAYPDRDWSGTTFDQRIEVAIDAVERGAVEAGEFGVPAHVLIDEVQDLVGVRREMVEVLLDRFQSQSGFTVVGDAAQTVYGFQVSDVDLRAQETNYFFDWIRGSFAGDLVEIQLGDNFRARTEQARVALPYGPRLQRLAAQRESAETESEQIHRELRLLLEDAPHFGALDDTFVLDSLRYFDGRTAILCRDNGQALSISQNLYEAGVDHRLQRSVRDRPVPSWIAGLLAATDAADLSETRFTELVAGLDHRPDLDPVVLVRAVRRATGSRRGRVELAALRQVVAENRLPDELVPVEQASLVVSTVHRAKGLEFDRVLIVEPVELRRPKDVAKKKIDYDPAAEARLLYVAMTRPRDDLYRIDRPNTWLLRKDKRLDRWYVGGGRSWARNGIEALGSDVCHAHPPGVRGATADPTEVQRYLAHEVRHGDAVELSLLHRLPEGQDQTPPYGIFHDGRPVAEVSETFRRALHLMLSRGGGWTDYNLPGRITGLRVDCVETVVGSETATGRAGLGSSGAWLAPRLSGLGRFDWTVPTDDPNTE
;
A
#
# COMPACT_ATOMS: atom_id res chain seq x y z
N MET A 1 10.31 -19.56 -25.21
CA MET A 1 11.35 -18.72 -25.82
C MET A 1 11.52 -17.55 -24.88
N SER A 2 12.66 -17.42 -24.22
CA SER A 2 12.95 -16.26 -23.38
C SER A 2 12.96 -15.02 -24.28
N ASP A 3 12.23 -13.96 -23.90
CA ASP A 3 12.35 -12.67 -24.56
C ASP A 3 13.84 -12.25 -24.61
N PRO A 4 14.31 -11.67 -25.72
CA PRO A 4 15.69 -11.18 -25.80
C PRO A 4 15.95 -10.19 -24.66
N GLN A 5 17.06 -10.37 -23.94
CA GLN A 5 17.41 -9.44 -22.86
C GLN A 5 17.47 -8.00 -23.41
N PRO A 6 16.85 -7.03 -22.72
CA PRO A 6 16.79 -5.66 -23.21
C PRO A 6 18.19 -5.06 -23.31
N VAL A 7 18.48 -4.41 -24.44
CA VAL A 7 19.77 -3.76 -24.69
C VAL A 7 19.99 -2.67 -23.64
N ILE A 8 21.07 -2.78 -22.88
CA ILE A 8 21.50 -1.76 -21.92
C ILE A 8 21.97 -0.50 -22.66
N THR A 9 21.51 0.68 -22.22
CA THR A 9 21.93 1.93 -22.86
C THR A 9 23.28 2.41 -22.34
N PRO A 10 24.00 3.30 -23.07
CA PRO A 10 25.29 3.82 -22.61
C PRO A 10 25.23 4.45 -21.21
N ALA A 11 24.14 5.14 -20.88
CA ALA A 11 23.95 5.73 -19.55
C ALA A 11 23.73 4.67 -18.46
N GLN A 12 22.94 3.63 -18.74
CA GLN A 12 22.76 2.51 -17.83
C GLN A 12 24.07 1.73 -17.65
N GLN A 13 24.82 1.52 -18.73
CA GLN A 13 26.12 0.87 -18.73
C GLN A 13 27.14 1.67 -17.88
N ALA A 14 27.14 3.00 -17.98
CA ALA A 14 27.98 3.86 -17.16
C ALA A 14 27.71 3.74 -15.65
N VAL A 15 26.47 3.43 -15.24
CA VAL A 15 26.14 3.09 -13.84
C VAL A 15 26.72 1.72 -13.48
N VAL A 16 26.51 0.73 -14.35
CA VAL A 16 26.96 -0.66 -14.12
C VAL A 16 28.48 -0.75 -13.98
N ASP A 17 29.24 0.02 -14.75
CA ASP A 17 30.70 -0.03 -14.81
C ASP A 17 31.43 0.77 -13.72
N GLN A 18 30.71 1.39 -12.78
CA GLN A 18 31.35 2.06 -11.63
C GLN A 18 32.09 1.03 -10.75
N PRO A 19 33.22 1.37 -10.12
CA PRO A 19 33.86 0.47 -9.16
C PRO A 19 32.99 0.28 -7.90
N TRP A 20 33.23 -0.77 -7.11
CA TRP A 20 32.41 -1.03 -5.91
C TRP A 20 32.49 0.08 -4.85
N ASP A 21 33.56 0.84 -4.78
CA ASP A 21 33.76 1.93 -3.82
C ASP A 21 33.20 3.28 -4.32
N ALA A 22 32.67 3.31 -5.55
CA ALA A 22 32.09 4.51 -6.13
C ALA A 22 30.87 5.01 -5.33
N ARG A 23 30.74 6.34 -5.30
CA ARG A 23 29.57 7.05 -4.77
C ARG A 23 28.78 7.60 -5.94
N THR A 24 27.71 6.91 -6.31
CA THR A 24 26.95 7.21 -7.52
C THR A 24 25.55 7.67 -7.19
N LEU A 25 25.16 8.84 -7.71
CA LEU A 25 23.78 9.34 -7.73
C LEU A 25 23.22 9.17 -9.14
N VAL A 26 22.20 8.33 -9.28
CA VAL A 26 21.51 8.06 -10.54
C VAL A 26 20.16 8.78 -10.55
N THR A 27 20.06 9.82 -11.39
CA THR A 27 18.79 10.52 -11.63
C THR A 27 18.08 9.87 -12.81
N ALA A 28 16.91 9.29 -12.60
CA ALA A 28 16.26 8.46 -13.59
C ALA A 28 14.76 8.74 -13.68
N GLY A 29 14.31 9.26 -14.82
CA GLY A 29 12.92 9.62 -15.05
C GLY A 29 11.93 8.44 -14.96
N ALA A 30 10.64 8.73 -15.05
CA ALA A 30 9.61 7.71 -15.17
C ALA A 30 9.92 6.77 -16.35
N GLY A 31 9.88 5.46 -16.13
CA GLY A 31 10.12 4.46 -17.17
C GLY A 31 11.56 4.35 -17.67
N ALA A 32 12.55 4.95 -17.01
CA ALA A 32 13.95 4.94 -17.46
C ALA A 32 14.73 3.64 -17.18
N GLY A 33 14.06 2.60 -16.68
CA GLY A 33 14.70 1.32 -16.35
C GLY A 33 15.54 1.37 -15.06
N LYS A 34 15.10 2.10 -14.04
CA LYS A 34 15.74 2.16 -12.70
C LYS A 34 16.02 0.78 -12.13
N THR A 35 14.98 -0.03 -11.97
CA THR A 35 15.08 -1.38 -11.42
C THR A 35 15.98 -2.27 -12.27
N TYR A 36 15.87 -2.19 -13.60
CA TYR A 36 16.76 -2.92 -14.51
C TYR A 36 18.23 -2.54 -14.31
N THR A 37 18.53 -1.25 -14.26
CA THR A 37 19.89 -0.73 -14.05
C THR A 37 20.45 -1.18 -12.71
N LEU A 38 19.64 -1.14 -11.63
CA LEU A 38 20.02 -1.62 -10.30
C LEU A 38 20.33 -3.12 -10.29
N VAL A 39 19.55 -3.94 -10.99
CA VAL A 39 19.79 -5.39 -11.09
C VAL A 39 21.09 -5.68 -11.84
N ARG A 40 21.32 -5.01 -12.98
CA ARG A 40 22.57 -5.15 -13.74
C ARG A 40 23.78 -4.66 -12.94
N ARG A 41 23.61 -3.58 -12.17
CA ARG A 41 24.65 -3.06 -11.27
C ARG A 41 24.98 -4.08 -10.19
N LEU A 42 23.96 -4.70 -9.60
CA LEU A 42 24.14 -5.70 -8.56
C LEU A 42 24.86 -6.94 -9.07
N GLU A 43 24.52 -7.40 -10.28
CA GLU A 43 25.24 -8.50 -10.94
C GLU A 43 26.71 -8.13 -11.16
N ALA A 44 27.01 -6.93 -11.65
CA ALA A 44 28.39 -6.48 -11.84
C ALA A 44 29.19 -6.40 -10.52
N LEU A 45 28.57 -5.96 -9.42
CA LEU A 45 29.22 -5.95 -8.10
C LEU A 45 29.61 -7.36 -7.62
N VAL A 46 28.77 -8.36 -7.90
CA VAL A 46 29.06 -9.74 -7.50
C VAL A 46 30.04 -10.42 -8.45
N GLU A 47 29.86 -10.26 -9.76
CA GLU A 47 30.63 -11.00 -10.77
C GLU A 47 31.98 -10.37 -11.10
N ARG A 48 32.05 -9.04 -11.14
CA ARG A 48 33.25 -8.31 -11.60
C ARG A 48 34.05 -7.76 -10.44
N GLU A 49 33.37 -7.21 -9.44
CA GLU A 49 34.00 -6.68 -8.22
C GLU A 49 34.16 -7.75 -7.13
N GLU A 50 33.71 -8.98 -7.41
CA GLU A 50 33.84 -10.16 -6.54
C GLU A 50 33.28 -9.97 -5.12
N LEU A 51 32.28 -9.08 -4.96
CA LEU A 51 31.63 -8.88 -3.67
C LEU A 51 30.72 -10.06 -3.31
N GLU A 52 30.81 -10.49 -2.06
CA GLU A 52 29.90 -11.46 -1.50
C GLU A 52 28.53 -10.84 -1.23
N ALA A 53 27.47 -11.65 -1.31
CA ALA A 53 26.11 -11.16 -1.16
C ALA A 53 25.80 -10.49 0.20
N HIS A 54 26.59 -10.77 1.24
CA HIS A 54 26.47 -10.15 2.56
C HIS A 54 27.19 -8.80 2.67
N GLU A 55 28.08 -8.49 1.74
CA GLU A 55 28.78 -7.20 1.64
C GLU A 55 27.95 -6.14 0.91
N ILE A 56 26.81 -6.52 0.34
CA ILE A 56 25.91 -5.63 -0.40
C ILE A 56 24.61 -5.41 0.36
N LEU A 57 24.33 -4.16 0.71
CA LEU A 57 23.08 -3.74 1.36
C LEU A 57 22.14 -3.08 0.34
N VAL A 58 20.96 -3.67 0.13
CA VAL A 58 19.97 -3.14 -0.82
C VAL A 58 18.71 -2.69 -0.08
N LEU A 59 18.41 -1.39 -0.14
CA LEU A 59 17.30 -0.75 0.56
C LEU A 59 16.35 -0.04 -0.41
N SER A 60 15.05 -0.07 -0.12
CA SER A 60 14.04 0.70 -0.85
C SER A 60 12.92 1.15 0.09
N PHE A 61 12.20 2.21 -0.27
CA PHE A 61 11.11 2.75 0.55
C PHE A 61 9.90 1.81 0.59
N SER A 62 9.52 1.25 -0.55
CA SER A 62 8.27 0.49 -0.68
C SER A 62 8.52 -1.01 -0.77
N ARG A 63 7.61 -1.79 -0.17
CA ARG A 63 7.59 -3.25 -0.30
C ARG A 63 7.37 -3.69 -1.75
N ALA A 64 6.60 -2.92 -2.52
CA ALA A 64 6.37 -3.18 -3.94
C ALA A 64 7.69 -3.12 -4.74
N ALA A 65 8.49 -2.07 -4.52
CA ALA A 65 9.80 -1.94 -5.15
C ALA A 65 10.77 -3.04 -4.68
N VAL A 66 10.78 -3.39 -3.39
CA VAL A 66 11.57 -4.53 -2.88
C VAL A 66 11.18 -5.84 -3.54
N ARG A 67 9.88 -6.11 -3.69
CA ARG A 67 9.40 -7.35 -4.32
C ARG A 67 9.78 -7.37 -5.80
N GLU A 68 9.51 -6.30 -6.53
CA GLU A 68 9.89 -6.21 -7.94
C GLU A 68 11.41 -6.40 -8.13
N LEU A 69 12.22 -5.80 -7.26
CA LEU A 69 13.66 -5.95 -7.30
C LEU A 69 14.10 -7.39 -7.03
N ARG A 70 13.47 -8.08 -6.07
CA ARG A 70 13.74 -9.51 -5.79
C ARG A 70 13.37 -10.40 -6.96
N GLU A 71 12.15 -10.25 -7.51
CA GLU A 71 11.68 -11.01 -8.68
C GLU A 71 12.67 -10.85 -9.84
N ARG A 72 13.09 -9.61 -10.15
CA ARG A 72 14.06 -9.37 -11.22
C ARG A 72 15.47 -9.91 -10.92
N ILE A 73 15.91 -9.89 -9.67
CA ILE A 73 17.20 -10.51 -9.28
C ILE A 73 17.14 -12.02 -9.50
N GLU A 74 16.03 -12.65 -9.10
CA GLU A 74 15.81 -14.10 -9.28
C GLU A 74 15.77 -14.50 -10.76
N ASP A 75 15.14 -13.67 -11.61
CA ASP A 75 14.98 -13.94 -13.04
C ASP A 75 16.20 -13.57 -13.90
N HIS A 76 17.01 -12.59 -13.48
CA HIS A 76 17.98 -11.94 -14.36
C HIS A 76 19.39 -11.74 -13.79
N ALA A 77 19.64 -12.11 -12.54
CA ALA A 77 20.96 -11.95 -11.92
C ALA A 77 21.34 -13.17 -11.07
N ASP A 78 21.73 -14.26 -11.76
CA ASP A 78 22.05 -15.55 -11.14
C ASP A 78 23.12 -15.44 -10.05
N ALA A 79 24.16 -14.64 -10.28
CA ALA A 79 25.21 -14.36 -9.31
C ALA A 79 24.68 -13.61 -8.07
N ALA A 80 23.71 -12.71 -8.25
CA ALA A 80 23.18 -11.87 -7.19
C ALA A 80 21.96 -12.47 -6.46
N ARG A 81 21.51 -13.68 -6.80
CA ARG A 81 20.33 -14.35 -6.18
C ARG A 81 20.35 -14.42 -4.66
N ARG A 82 21.53 -14.34 -4.04
CA ARG A 82 21.71 -14.39 -2.57
C ARG A 82 21.59 -13.02 -1.90
N VAL A 83 21.65 -11.92 -2.66
CA VAL A 83 21.55 -10.55 -2.14
C VAL A 83 20.12 -10.30 -1.69
N ARG A 84 19.96 -9.67 -0.53
CA ARG A 84 18.64 -9.41 0.06
C ARG A 84 18.26 -7.94 -0.07
N ALA A 85 17.37 -7.63 -1.02
CA ALA A 85 16.63 -6.38 -1.02
C ALA A 85 15.62 -6.32 0.13
N GLN A 86 15.59 -5.21 0.87
CA GLN A 86 14.73 -5.03 2.04
C GLN A 86 14.18 -3.60 2.11
N THR A 87 13.06 -3.41 2.81
CA THR A 87 12.64 -2.03 3.15
C THR A 87 13.45 -1.49 4.32
N PHE A 88 13.51 -0.17 4.45
CA PHE A 88 14.10 0.49 5.62
C PHE A 88 13.54 -0.05 6.94
N ASP A 89 12.21 -0.17 7.05
CA ASP A 89 11.54 -0.72 8.24
C ASP A 89 11.93 -2.17 8.53
N SER A 90 12.09 -2.99 7.49
CA SER A 90 12.46 -4.40 7.64
C SER A 90 13.90 -4.55 8.09
N TRP A 91 14.80 -3.74 7.52
CA TRP A 91 16.21 -3.73 7.89
C TRP A 91 16.40 -3.21 9.32
N ALA A 92 15.77 -2.10 9.69
CA ALA A 92 15.80 -1.55 11.05
C ALA A 92 15.29 -2.56 12.08
N ALA A 93 14.15 -3.22 11.81
CA ALA A 93 13.64 -4.27 12.69
C ALA A 93 14.61 -5.47 12.83
N ALA A 94 15.33 -5.83 11.77
CA ALA A 94 16.33 -6.89 11.83
C ALA A 94 17.57 -6.47 12.64
N LEU A 95 18.06 -5.24 12.43
CA LEU A 95 19.17 -4.67 13.19
C LEU A 95 18.85 -4.61 14.69
N LEU A 96 17.67 -4.09 15.03
CA LEU A 96 17.24 -3.95 16.42
C LEU A 96 17.06 -5.28 17.15
N ARG A 97 16.55 -6.32 16.48
CA ARG A 97 16.46 -7.67 17.07
C ARG A 97 17.83 -8.26 17.39
N ARG A 98 18.86 -7.90 16.61
CA ARG A 98 20.24 -8.34 16.86
C ARG A 98 20.91 -7.51 17.96
N ALA A 99 20.74 -6.18 17.92
CA ALA A 99 21.35 -5.25 18.86
C ALA A 99 20.71 -5.34 20.26
N TYR A 100 19.41 -5.59 20.33
CA TYR A 100 18.61 -5.62 21.55
C TYR A 100 17.68 -6.85 21.58
N PRO A 101 18.23 -8.07 21.73
CA PRO A 101 17.46 -9.31 21.65
C PRO A 101 16.42 -9.46 22.77
N ASP A 102 16.67 -8.87 23.95
CA ASP A 102 15.80 -8.96 25.12
C ASP A 102 14.72 -7.87 25.16
N ARG A 103 14.75 -6.92 24.22
CA ARG A 103 13.78 -5.83 24.17
C ARG A 103 12.52 -6.28 23.43
N ASP A 104 11.38 -6.14 24.10
CA ASP A 104 10.09 -6.29 23.44
C ASP A 104 9.80 -5.06 22.57
N TRP A 105 9.51 -5.31 21.30
CA TRP A 105 9.16 -4.29 20.32
C TRP A 105 7.64 -4.25 20.08
N SER A 106 6.86 -5.07 20.77
CA SER A 106 5.40 -5.02 20.73
C SER A 106 4.91 -3.63 21.19
N GLY A 107 3.99 -3.03 20.44
CA GLY A 107 3.47 -1.68 20.72
C GLY A 107 4.32 -0.49 20.25
N THR A 108 5.55 -0.70 19.76
CA THR A 108 6.33 0.39 19.12
C THR A 108 5.87 0.64 17.68
N THR A 109 5.77 1.91 17.29
CA THR A 109 5.44 2.28 15.91
C THR A 109 6.64 2.03 14.98
N PHE A 110 6.39 1.98 13.67
CA PHE A 110 7.46 1.86 12.68
C PHE A 110 8.48 2.99 12.79
N ASP A 111 8.02 4.23 12.94
CA ASP A 111 8.90 5.40 12.99
C ASP A 111 9.78 5.38 14.25
N GLN A 112 9.23 5.01 15.42
CA GLN A 112 10.01 4.83 16.65
C GLN A 112 11.09 3.75 16.51
N ARG A 113 10.84 2.68 15.75
CA ARG A 113 11.85 1.66 15.48
C ARG A 113 12.97 2.20 14.59
N ILE A 114 12.66 3.06 13.62
CA ILE A 114 13.68 3.72 12.80
C ILE A 114 14.54 4.64 13.67
N GLU A 115 13.94 5.44 14.55
CA GLU A 115 14.67 6.32 15.48
C GLU A 115 15.66 5.55 16.37
N VAL A 116 15.22 4.43 16.96
CA VAL A 116 16.13 3.62 17.79
C VAL A 116 17.17 2.89 16.93
N ALA A 117 16.84 2.54 15.68
CA ALA A 117 17.80 1.95 14.76
C ALA A 117 18.90 2.96 14.37
N ILE A 118 18.57 4.23 14.19
CA ILE A 118 19.53 5.32 13.97
C ILE A 118 20.54 5.36 15.13
N ASP A 119 20.07 5.47 16.38
CA ASP A 119 20.93 5.46 17.58
C ASP A 119 21.77 4.17 17.66
N ALA A 120 21.21 3.02 17.28
CA ALA A 120 21.97 1.77 17.23
C ALA A 120 23.10 1.79 16.18
N VAL A 121 22.83 2.33 14.98
CA VAL A 121 23.86 2.54 13.95
C VAL A 121 24.95 3.46 14.49
N GLU A 122 24.58 4.59 15.11
CA GLU A 122 25.52 5.52 15.71
C GLU A 122 26.40 4.90 16.82
N ARG A 123 25.86 3.92 17.53
CA ARG A 123 26.58 3.16 18.57
C ARG A 123 27.40 1.98 18.04
N GLY A 124 27.44 1.77 16.73
CA GLY A 124 28.26 0.75 16.11
C GLY A 124 27.60 -0.63 15.98
N ALA A 125 26.26 -0.70 16.02
CA ALA A 125 25.54 -1.97 15.96
C ALA A 125 25.66 -2.70 14.61
N VAL A 126 26.03 -2.00 13.53
CA VAL A 126 26.27 -2.61 12.22
C VAL A 126 27.63 -3.29 12.22
N GLU A 127 28.65 -2.56 12.66
CA GLU A 127 30.05 -2.98 12.80
C GLU A 127 30.21 -4.17 13.74
N ALA A 128 29.47 -4.17 14.86
CA ALA A 128 29.44 -5.28 15.81
C ALA A 128 28.70 -6.52 15.26
N GLY A 129 28.09 -6.43 14.07
CA GLY A 129 27.41 -7.52 13.41
C GLY A 129 28.34 -8.58 12.84
N GLU A 130 27.80 -9.79 12.63
CA GLU A 130 28.51 -10.92 12.02
C GLU A 130 29.18 -10.58 10.68
N PHE A 131 28.54 -9.74 9.86
CA PHE A 131 29.00 -9.37 8.52
C PHE A 131 29.72 -8.01 8.47
N GLY A 132 29.80 -7.29 9.59
CA GLY A 132 30.41 -5.95 9.64
C GLY A 132 29.71 -4.90 8.77
N VAL A 133 30.50 -3.92 8.32
CA VAL A 133 30.06 -2.80 7.45
C VAL A 133 29.90 -3.33 6.01
N PRO A 134 28.80 -3.01 5.31
CA PRO A 134 28.65 -3.38 3.90
C PRO A 134 29.71 -2.66 3.02
N ALA A 135 30.29 -3.36 2.05
CA ALA A 135 31.18 -2.76 1.05
C ALA A 135 30.42 -1.81 0.11
N HIS A 136 29.16 -2.12 -0.22
CA HIS A 136 28.34 -1.26 -1.08
C HIS A 136 26.88 -1.16 -0.63
N VAL A 137 26.31 0.03 -0.72
CA VAL A 137 24.91 0.30 -0.36
C VAL A 137 24.12 0.75 -1.60
N LEU A 138 23.09 0.00 -2.00
CA LEU A 138 22.16 0.40 -3.04
C LEU A 138 20.87 0.91 -2.41
N ILE A 139 20.43 2.10 -2.81
CA ILE A 139 19.20 2.72 -2.32
C ILE A 139 18.31 3.11 -3.49
N ASP A 140 17.11 2.55 -3.52
CA ASP A 140 16.09 2.83 -4.53
C ASP A 140 14.98 3.75 -4.01
N GLU A 141 14.32 4.45 -4.93
CA GLU A 141 13.22 5.39 -4.70
C GLU A 141 13.55 6.50 -3.67
N VAL A 142 14.75 7.09 -3.72
CA VAL A 142 15.16 8.10 -2.72
C VAL A 142 14.31 9.36 -2.69
N GLN A 143 13.57 9.64 -3.76
CA GLN A 143 12.56 10.70 -3.80
C GLN A 143 11.42 10.53 -2.78
N ASP A 144 11.25 9.34 -2.22
CA ASP A 144 10.21 9.01 -1.24
C ASP A 144 10.74 8.98 0.20
N LEU A 145 12.02 9.28 0.41
CA LEU A 145 12.61 9.43 1.74
C LEU A 145 12.12 10.72 2.39
N VAL A 146 11.36 10.57 3.48
CA VAL A 146 10.86 11.67 4.33
C VAL A 146 11.07 11.35 5.81
N GLY A 147 11.21 12.38 6.65
CA GLY A 147 11.39 12.24 8.10
C GLY A 147 12.50 11.27 8.51
N VAL A 148 12.21 10.41 9.50
CA VAL A 148 13.18 9.49 10.13
C VAL A 148 13.84 8.50 9.16
N ARG A 149 13.19 8.14 8.05
CA ARG A 149 13.79 7.23 7.05
C ARG A 149 14.89 7.91 6.25
N ARG A 150 14.72 9.21 5.97
CA ARG A 150 15.74 10.05 5.34
C ARG A 150 16.96 10.19 6.26
N GLU A 151 16.72 10.53 7.52
CA GLU A 151 17.77 10.62 8.56
C GLU A 151 18.56 9.31 8.70
N MET A 152 17.87 8.16 8.69
CA MET A 152 18.55 6.86 8.73
C MET A 152 19.49 6.64 7.54
N VAL A 153 19.11 7.07 6.34
CA VAL A 153 19.99 6.99 5.17
C VAL A 153 21.16 7.95 5.29
N GLU A 154 20.92 9.17 5.76
CA GLU A 154 21.97 10.18 5.97
C GLU A 154 23.03 9.66 6.94
N VAL A 155 22.61 9.15 8.10
CA VAL A 155 23.50 8.57 9.12
C VAL A 155 24.25 7.37 8.58
N LEU A 156 23.58 6.49 7.81
CA LEU A 156 24.22 5.30 7.26
C LEU A 156 25.31 5.65 6.23
N LEU A 157 25.02 6.57 5.30
CA LEU A 157 25.98 6.98 4.27
C LEU A 157 27.12 7.81 4.86
N ASP A 158 26.84 8.72 5.80
CA ASP A 158 27.87 9.54 6.46
C ASP A 158 28.80 8.70 7.34
N ARG A 159 28.24 7.77 8.13
CA ARG A 159 29.04 6.92 9.03
C ARG A 159 29.98 5.98 8.28
N PHE A 160 29.53 5.42 7.16
CA PHE A 160 30.29 4.41 6.43
C PHE A 160 31.01 4.96 5.20
N GLN A 161 31.08 6.28 5.02
CA GLN A 161 31.67 6.92 3.85
C GLN A 161 33.12 6.49 3.54
N SER A 162 33.90 6.08 4.55
CA SER A 162 35.30 5.66 4.38
C SER A 162 35.49 4.18 4.05
N GLN A 163 34.44 3.37 4.18
CA GLN A 163 34.49 1.90 4.03
C GLN A 163 33.49 1.39 2.98
N SER A 164 32.56 2.22 2.54
CA SER A 164 31.46 1.82 1.65
C SER A 164 31.34 2.74 0.43
N GLY A 165 31.15 2.14 -0.73
CA GLY A 165 30.53 2.81 -1.88
C GLY A 165 29.00 2.85 -1.76
N PHE A 166 28.35 3.64 -2.60
CA PHE A 166 26.90 3.62 -2.72
C PHE A 166 26.38 3.88 -4.13
N THR A 167 25.22 3.31 -4.44
CA THR A 167 24.44 3.63 -5.64
C THR A 167 23.04 4.06 -5.20
N VAL A 168 22.77 5.35 -5.34
CA VAL A 168 21.50 5.98 -4.96
C VAL A 168 20.70 6.28 -6.21
N VAL A 169 19.48 5.78 -6.31
CA VAL A 169 18.62 5.93 -7.50
C VAL A 169 17.33 6.65 -7.14
N GLY A 170 17.00 7.67 -7.93
CA GLY A 170 15.72 8.36 -7.74
C GLY A 170 15.30 9.32 -8.83
N ASP A 171 14.10 9.86 -8.65
CA ASP A 171 13.48 10.86 -9.52
C ASP A 171 12.75 11.93 -8.69
N ALA A 172 13.38 13.09 -8.56
CA ALA A 172 12.76 14.26 -7.96
C ALA A 172 11.38 14.56 -8.58
N ALA A 173 11.19 14.42 -9.90
CA ALA A 173 9.91 14.69 -10.55
C ALA A 173 8.76 13.81 -10.05
N GLN A 174 9.06 12.68 -9.40
CA GLN A 174 8.08 11.75 -8.85
C GLN A 174 7.92 11.85 -7.33
N THR A 175 8.46 12.87 -6.66
CA THR A 175 8.21 13.12 -5.23
C THR A 175 6.74 13.47 -4.99
N VAL A 176 5.96 12.52 -4.47
CA VAL A 176 4.53 12.72 -4.17
C VAL A 176 4.13 12.34 -2.73
N TYR A 177 4.98 11.71 -1.92
CA TYR A 177 4.63 11.34 -0.54
C TYR A 177 4.74 12.48 0.48
N GLY A 178 5.21 13.67 0.07
CA GLY A 178 5.30 14.85 0.94
C GLY A 178 3.97 15.29 1.56
N PHE A 179 2.81 14.82 1.08
CA PHE A 179 1.50 15.09 1.70
C PHE A 179 1.39 14.61 3.16
N GLN A 180 2.26 13.70 3.61
CA GLN A 180 2.31 13.26 5.00
C GLN A 180 2.73 14.40 5.95
N VAL A 181 3.46 15.40 5.43
CA VAL A 181 3.81 16.62 6.13
C VAL A 181 2.65 17.61 5.97
N SER A 182 2.01 17.96 7.09
CA SER A 182 0.85 18.85 7.10
C SER A 182 1.20 20.32 6.80
N ASP A 183 2.46 20.70 7.01
CA ASP A 183 2.98 22.03 6.73
C ASP A 183 3.59 22.08 5.32
N VAL A 184 3.13 23.03 4.51
CA VAL A 184 3.53 23.14 3.09
C VAL A 184 4.98 23.62 2.95
N ASP A 185 5.45 24.46 3.87
CA ASP A 185 6.80 25.00 3.80
C ASP A 185 7.82 23.95 4.26
N LEU A 186 7.48 23.15 5.28
CA LEU A 186 8.28 21.95 5.64
C LEU A 186 8.28 20.92 4.51
N ARG A 187 7.13 20.67 3.86
CA ARG A 187 7.04 19.77 2.70
C ARG A 187 7.92 20.23 1.53
N ALA A 188 7.91 21.52 1.23
CA ALA A 188 8.76 22.10 0.18
C ALA A 188 10.24 21.97 0.53
N GLN A 189 10.61 22.21 1.79
CA GLN A 189 11.98 22.03 2.28
C GLN A 189 12.44 20.57 2.21
N GLU A 190 11.56 19.59 2.42
CA GLU A 190 11.90 18.17 2.25
C GLU A 190 12.02 17.76 0.78
N THR A 191 11.32 18.45 -0.12
CA THR A 191 11.35 18.15 -1.55
C THR A 191 12.73 18.53 -2.12
N ASN A 192 13.43 17.55 -2.70
CA ASN A 192 14.82 17.63 -3.17
C ASN A 192 15.91 17.75 -2.10
N TYR A 193 15.57 17.93 -0.81
CA TYR A 193 16.57 18.04 0.27
C TYR A 193 17.62 16.95 0.21
N PHE A 194 17.20 15.70 0.08
CA PHE A 194 18.12 14.56 0.08
C PHE A 194 19.08 14.60 -1.12
N PHE A 195 18.61 15.04 -2.29
CA PHE A 195 19.46 15.22 -3.47
C PHE A 195 20.45 16.38 -3.30
N ASP A 196 20.08 17.44 -2.60
CA ASP A 196 20.98 18.56 -2.34
C ASP A 196 21.99 18.21 -1.24
N TRP A 197 21.54 17.50 -0.20
CA TRP A 197 22.38 16.98 0.87
C TRP A 197 23.45 16.02 0.33
N ILE A 198 23.08 15.03 -0.49
CA ILE A 198 24.06 14.06 -1.03
C ILE A 198 25.11 14.75 -1.91
N ARG A 199 24.70 15.74 -2.72
CA ARG A 199 25.62 16.56 -3.51
C ARG A 199 26.55 17.40 -2.64
N GLY A 200 26.03 17.99 -1.58
CA GLY A 200 26.82 18.80 -0.64
C GLY A 200 27.81 17.97 0.18
N SER A 201 27.35 16.84 0.72
CA SER A 201 28.13 15.98 1.61
C SER A 201 29.22 15.19 0.88
N PHE A 202 29.01 14.85 -0.40
CA PHE A 202 29.93 14.01 -1.18
C PHE A 202 30.52 14.70 -2.42
N ALA A 203 30.49 16.04 -2.47
CA ALA A 203 30.86 16.83 -3.66
C ALA A 203 32.21 16.48 -4.32
N GLY A 204 33.19 16.01 -3.53
CA GLY A 204 34.53 15.67 -4.04
C GLY A 204 34.59 14.38 -4.86
N ASP A 205 33.72 13.42 -4.56
CA ASP A 205 33.82 12.04 -5.08
C ASP A 205 32.49 11.51 -5.66
N LEU A 206 31.43 12.34 -5.70
CA LEU A 206 30.11 11.95 -6.18
C LEU A 206 30.06 11.90 -7.72
N VAL A 207 29.71 10.74 -8.26
CA VAL A 207 29.46 10.53 -9.69
C VAL A 207 27.96 10.65 -9.96
N GLU A 208 27.57 11.68 -10.71
CA GLU A 208 26.16 11.87 -11.14
C GLU A 208 25.93 11.29 -12.53
N ILE A 209 24.95 10.41 -12.67
CA ILE A 209 24.55 9.80 -13.94
C ILE A 209 23.05 10.00 -14.17
N GLN A 210 22.67 10.43 -15.37
CA GLN A 210 21.27 10.64 -15.73
C GLN A 210 20.79 9.57 -16.72
N LEU A 211 19.67 8.91 -16.40
CA LEU A 211 18.99 7.99 -17.32
C LEU A 211 17.86 8.74 -18.05
N GLY A 212 18.09 9.06 -19.33
CA GLY A 212 17.19 9.89 -20.14
C GLY A 212 16.17 9.11 -20.99
N ASP A 213 16.44 7.85 -21.30
CA ASP A 213 15.57 7.04 -22.14
C ASP A 213 14.28 6.62 -21.41
N ASN A 214 13.22 6.32 -22.15
CA ASN A 214 11.97 5.78 -21.60
C ASN A 214 11.57 4.49 -22.32
N PHE A 215 11.46 3.42 -21.55
CA PHE A 215 11.12 2.07 -22.00
C PHE A 215 9.69 1.63 -21.65
N ARG A 216 8.96 2.44 -20.88
CA ARG A 216 7.59 2.13 -20.45
C ARG A 216 6.55 2.55 -21.48
N ALA A 217 6.62 3.80 -21.92
CA ALA A 217 5.62 4.40 -22.79
C ALA A 217 5.87 3.94 -24.23
N ARG A 218 4.91 3.23 -24.82
CA ARG A 218 4.99 2.65 -26.17
C ARG A 218 4.39 3.55 -27.25
N THR A 219 3.54 4.51 -26.85
CA THR A 219 2.82 5.41 -27.76
C THR A 219 3.22 6.87 -27.54
N GLU A 220 2.89 7.74 -28.50
CA GLU A 220 3.07 9.19 -28.37
C GLU A 220 2.18 9.75 -27.24
N GLN A 221 0.96 9.25 -27.10
CA GLN A 221 0.02 9.68 -26.05
C GLN A 221 0.56 9.39 -24.65
N ALA A 222 1.24 8.26 -24.43
CA ALA A 222 1.86 7.94 -23.15
C ALA A 222 3.15 8.73 -22.89
N ARG A 223 3.74 9.36 -23.91
CA ARG A 223 5.00 10.13 -23.83
C ARG A 223 4.80 11.62 -23.60
N VAL A 224 3.59 12.16 -23.77
CA VAL A 224 3.31 13.63 -23.79
C VAL A 224 3.84 14.39 -22.58
N ALA A 225 3.82 13.79 -21.38
CA ALA A 225 4.27 14.45 -20.15
C ALA A 225 5.77 14.30 -19.87
N LEU A 226 6.47 13.34 -20.51
CA LEU A 226 7.88 13.04 -20.22
C LEU A 226 8.82 14.25 -20.32
N PRO A 227 8.69 15.18 -21.30
CA PRO A 227 9.55 16.36 -21.41
C PRO A 227 9.52 17.30 -20.18
N TYR A 228 8.51 17.18 -19.32
CA TYR A 228 8.36 18.00 -18.12
C TYR A 228 9.16 17.48 -16.92
N GLY A 229 9.62 16.22 -16.96
CA GLY A 229 10.43 15.62 -15.89
C GLY A 229 11.67 16.44 -15.54
N PRO A 230 12.53 16.79 -16.53
CA PRO A 230 13.72 17.62 -16.28
C PRO A 230 13.42 19.02 -15.75
N ARG A 231 12.23 19.58 -16.01
CA ARG A 231 11.81 20.88 -15.45
C ARG A 231 11.41 20.71 -13.98
N LEU A 232 10.64 19.68 -13.66
CA LEU A 232 10.25 19.33 -12.29
C LEU A 232 11.45 18.94 -11.41
N GLN A 233 12.46 18.28 -11.96
CA GLN A 233 13.69 17.93 -11.27
C GLN A 233 14.50 19.17 -10.86
N ARG A 234 14.45 20.24 -11.67
CA ARG A 234 15.20 21.50 -11.46
C ARG A 234 14.45 22.56 -10.67
N LEU A 235 13.22 22.29 -10.23
CA LEU A 235 12.49 23.22 -9.38
C LEU A 235 13.31 23.57 -8.13
N ALA A 236 13.36 24.86 -7.81
CA ALA A 236 14.05 25.36 -6.63
C ALA A 236 13.49 24.73 -5.33
N ALA A 237 14.36 24.46 -4.37
CA ALA A 237 13.94 23.98 -3.04
C ALA A 237 13.09 25.03 -2.29
N GLN A 238 13.33 26.32 -2.55
CA GLN A 238 12.54 27.40 -1.96
C GLN A 238 11.20 27.58 -2.70
N ARG A 239 10.09 27.41 -1.95
CA ARG A 239 8.72 27.48 -2.47
C ARG A 239 8.44 28.76 -3.28
N GLU A 240 8.78 29.93 -2.75
CA GLU A 240 8.54 31.21 -3.44
C GLU A 240 9.24 31.29 -4.80
N SER A 241 10.44 30.70 -4.89
CA SER A 241 11.22 30.66 -6.14
C SER A 241 10.67 29.63 -7.14
N ALA A 242 10.10 28.52 -6.65
CA ALA A 242 9.53 27.47 -7.49
C ALA A 242 8.08 27.73 -7.90
N GLU A 243 7.34 28.62 -7.22
CA GLU A 243 5.90 28.80 -7.39
C GLU A 243 5.52 29.15 -8.84
N THR A 244 6.18 30.14 -9.44
CA THR A 244 5.84 30.59 -10.81
C THR A 244 6.11 29.50 -11.85
N GLU A 245 7.25 28.82 -11.75
CA GLU A 245 7.60 27.75 -12.69
C GLU A 245 6.69 26.53 -12.49
N SER A 246 6.39 26.15 -11.25
CA SER A 246 5.50 25.02 -10.96
C SER A 246 4.04 25.27 -11.35
N GLU A 247 3.52 26.49 -11.17
CA GLU A 247 2.22 26.92 -11.72
C GLU A 247 2.20 26.79 -13.24
N GLN A 248 3.26 27.22 -13.91
CA GLN A 248 3.38 27.12 -15.36
C GLN A 248 3.42 25.66 -15.82
N ILE A 249 4.24 24.82 -15.19
CA ILE A 249 4.32 23.38 -15.49
C ILE A 249 2.95 22.72 -15.29
N HIS A 250 2.29 22.97 -14.16
CA HIS A 250 0.97 22.42 -13.88
C HIS A 250 -0.06 22.84 -14.95
N ARG A 251 -0.08 24.12 -15.35
CA ARG A 251 -0.96 24.63 -16.41
C ARG A 251 -0.68 23.95 -17.75
N GLU A 252 0.58 23.81 -18.12
CA GLU A 252 0.95 23.16 -19.39
C GLU A 252 0.60 21.66 -19.40
N LEU A 253 0.85 20.94 -18.31
CA LEU A 253 0.42 19.54 -18.16
C LEU A 253 -1.11 19.39 -18.23
N ARG A 254 -1.85 20.33 -17.66
CA ARG A 254 -3.32 20.36 -17.79
C ARG A 254 -3.77 20.52 -19.23
N LEU A 255 -3.18 21.46 -19.97
CA LEU A 255 -3.52 21.68 -21.38
C LEU A 255 -3.25 20.41 -22.21
N LEU A 256 -2.12 19.73 -21.96
CA LEU A 256 -1.83 18.44 -22.59
C LEU A 256 -2.86 17.35 -22.24
N LEU A 257 -3.35 17.34 -21.00
CA LEU A 257 -4.41 16.42 -20.61
C LEU A 257 -5.76 16.78 -21.23
N GLU A 258 -6.07 18.08 -21.39
CA GLU A 258 -7.29 18.55 -22.05
C GLU A 258 -7.32 18.14 -23.54
N ASP A 259 -6.16 18.14 -24.20
CA ASP A 259 -5.96 17.63 -25.57
C ASP A 259 -6.05 16.09 -25.65
N ALA A 260 -5.87 15.38 -24.53
CA ALA A 260 -6.06 13.93 -24.50
C ALA A 260 -7.55 13.58 -24.73
N PRO A 261 -7.82 12.44 -25.38
CA PRO A 261 -9.19 12.02 -25.64
C PRO A 261 -9.99 11.89 -24.34
N HIS A 262 -11.21 12.42 -24.36
CA HIS A 262 -12.17 12.17 -23.30
C HIS A 262 -12.70 10.75 -23.44
N PHE A 263 -12.68 9.98 -22.35
CA PHE A 263 -13.10 8.57 -22.39
C PHE A 263 -14.62 8.40 -22.48
N GLY A 264 -15.39 9.40 -22.05
CA GLY A 264 -16.84 9.36 -21.93
C GLY A 264 -17.32 9.32 -20.47
N ALA A 265 -18.63 9.44 -20.29
CA ALA A 265 -19.26 9.45 -18.98
C ALA A 265 -19.45 8.02 -18.44
N LEU A 266 -19.27 7.83 -17.13
CA LEU A 266 -19.36 6.52 -16.46
C LEU A 266 -20.81 6.03 -16.24
N ASP A 267 -21.79 6.65 -16.89
CA ASP A 267 -23.17 6.20 -16.98
C ASP A 267 -23.54 5.72 -18.41
N ASP A 268 -22.64 5.91 -19.38
CA ASP A 268 -22.82 5.44 -20.74
C ASP A 268 -22.47 3.94 -20.88
N THR A 269 -23.34 3.18 -21.54
CA THR A 269 -23.20 1.72 -21.65
C THR A 269 -21.97 1.32 -22.47
N PHE A 270 -21.66 2.04 -23.55
CA PHE A 270 -20.50 1.74 -24.39
C PHE A 270 -19.18 2.01 -23.65
N VAL A 271 -19.15 3.09 -22.87
CA VAL A 271 -18.01 3.43 -21.99
C VAL A 271 -17.78 2.33 -20.95
N LEU A 272 -18.85 1.86 -20.30
CA LEU A 272 -18.78 0.80 -19.29
C LEU A 272 -18.35 -0.55 -19.91
N ASP A 273 -18.83 -0.89 -21.11
CA ASP A 273 -18.39 -2.10 -21.82
C ASP A 273 -16.91 -2.04 -22.22
N SER A 274 -16.42 -0.87 -22.65
CA SER A 274 -15.00 -0.64 -22.92
C SER A 274 -14.11 -0.87 -21.68
N LEU A 275 -14.64 -0.59 -20.47
CA LEU A 275 -13.94 -0.90 -19.22
C LEU A 275 -14.00 -2.39 -18.86
N ARG A 276 -15.16 -3.05 -19.08
CA ARG A 276 -15.36 -4.48 -18.75
C ARG A 276 -14.49 -5.41 -19.59
N TYR A 277 -14.37 -5.12 -20.89
CA TYR A 277 -13.82 -6.05 -21.87
C TYR A 277 -12.46 -5.61 -22.44
N PHE A 278 -11.75 -4.71 -21.76
CA PHE A 278 -10.40 -4.33 -22.18
C PHE A 278 -9.40 -5.45 -21.93
N ASP A 279 -8.68 -5.85 -22.99
CA ASP A 279 -7.61 -6.84 -22.94
C ASP A 279 -6.30 -6.19 -22.47
N GLY A 280 -6.26 -5.84 -21.18
CA GLY A 280 -5.12 -5.19 -20.55
C GLY A 280 -5.46 -4.63 -19.17
N ARG A 281 -4.50 -3.94 -18.54
CA ARG A 281 -4.71 -3.29 -17.24
C ARG A 281 -5.05 -1.82 -17.42
N THR A 282 -6.20 -1.43 -16.88
CA THR A 282 -6.70 -0.06 -16.83
C THR A 282 -6.61 0.48 -15.41
N ALA A 283 -6.15 1.72 -15.25
CA ALA A 283 -6.28 2.48 -14.01
C ALA A 283 -7.11 3.74 -14.18
N ILE A 284 -8.02 3.97 -13.24
CA ILE A 284 -8.66 5.28 -13.03
C ILE A 284 -7.94 5.97 -11.89
N LEU A 285 -7.25 7.07 -12.21
CA LEU A 285 -6.39 7.81 -11.29
C LEU A 285 -7.09 9.07 -10.76
N CYS A 286 -7.30 9.07 -9.45
CA CYS A 286 -7.99 10.11 -8.69
C CYS A 286 -7.00 10.99 -7.93
N ARG A 287 -7.38 12.24 -7.65
CA ARG A 287 -6.62 13.16 -6.81
C ARG A 287 -6.62 12.72 -5.34
N ASP A 288 -7.76 12.27 -4.84
CA ASP A 288 -7.96 11.87 -3.45
C ASP A 288 -8.87 10.64 -3.31
N ASN A 289 -8.93 10.08 -2.10
CA ASN A 289 -9.73 8.89 -1.81
C ASN A 289 -11.24 9.16 -1.94
N GLY A 290 -11.71 10.40 -1.76
CA GLY A 290 -13.13 10.73 -1.90
C GLY A 290 -13.61 10.55 -3.34
N GLN A 291 -12.80 11.00 -4.31
CA GLN A 291 -13.04 10.73 -5.73
C GLN A 291 -12.98 9.23 -6.04
N ALA A 292 -11.98 8.51 -5.52
CA ALA A 292 -11.84 7.08 -5.74
C ALA A 292 -13.03 6.28 -5.19
N LEU A 293 -13.50 6.61 -3.98
CA LEU A 293 -14.70 6.01 -3.37
C LEU A 293 -15.96 6.29 -4.19
N SER A 294 -16.11 7.52 -4.69
CA SER A 294 -17.27 7.89 -5.51
C SER A 294 -17.28 7.16 -6.86
N ILE A 295 -16.13 7.09 -7.54
CA ILE A 295 -16.03 6.36 -8.83
C ILE A 295 -16.24 4.87 -8.60
N SER A 296 -15.63 4.30 -7.57
CA SER A 296 -15.81 2.91 -7.21
C SER A 296 -17.28 2.58 -6.93
N GLN A 297 -17.99 3.43 -6.18
CA GLN A 297 -19.42 3.28 -5.96
C GLN A 297 -20.21 3.27 -7.29
N ASN A 298 -19.97 4.23 -8.19
CA ASN A 298 -20.67 4.30 -9.47
C ASN A 298 -20.40 3.06 -10.35
N LEU A 299 -19.16 2.56 -10.39
CA LEU A 299 -18.79 1.37 -11.15
C LEU A 299 -19.49 0.12 -10.59
N TYR A 300 -19.56 -0.02 -9.26
CA TYR A 300 -20.30 -1.12 -8.64
C TYR A 300 -21.81 -1.06 -8.92
N GLU A 301 -22.41 0.14 -8.86
CA GLU A 301 -23.82 0.35 -9.23
C GLU A 301 -24.09 0.02 -10.71
N ALA A 302 -23.09 0.24 -11.56
CA ALA A 302 -23.10 -0.15 -12.97
C ALA A 302 -22.69 -1.61 -13.24
N GLY A 303 -22.37 -2.41 -12.21
CA GLY A 303 -21.93 -3.80 -12.38
C GLY A 303 -20.61 -3.96 -13.14
N VAL A 304 -19.67 -3.03 -12.96
CA VAL A 304 -18.30 -3.13 -13.47
C VAL A 304 -17.38 -3.61 -12.35
N ASP A 305 -16.82 -4.81 -12.51
CA ASP A 305 -15.84 -5.34 -11.57
C ASP A 305 -14.54 -4.52 -11.63
N HIS A 306 -14.03 -4.15 -10.47
CA HIS A 306 -12.84 -3.32 -10.34
C HIS A 306 -12.29 -3.38 -8.93
N ARG A 307 -10.97 -3.22 -8.80
CA ARG A 307 -10.33 -3.13 -7.48
C ARG A 307 -10.16 -1.69 -7.05
N LEU A 308 -10.59 -1.36 -5.83
CA LEU A 308 -10.21 -0.12 -5.17
C LEU A 308 -8.82 -0.29 -4.52
N GLN A 309 -7.83 0.48 -4.97
CA GLN A 309 -6.45 0.31 -4.51
C GLN A 309 -6.30 0.65 -3.02
N ARG A 310 -5.89 -0.37 -2.25
CA ARG A 310 -5.66 -0.32 -0.80
C ARG A 310 -4.50 0.60 -0.42
N SER A 311 -4.48 1.01 0.85
CA SER A 311 -3.27 1.61 1.43
C SER A 311 -2.14 0.59 1.47
N VAL A 312 -0.88 1.03 1.38
CA VAL A 312 0.29 0.13 1.52
C VAL A 312 0.34 -0.51 2.92
N ARG A 313 -0.27 0.12 3.92
CA ARG A 313 -0.38 -0.41 5.29
C ARG A 313 -1.45 -1.50 5.42
N ASP A 314 -2.40 -1.56 4.49
CA ASP A 314 -3.50 -2.51 4.49
C ASP A 314 -3.07 -3.82 3.83
N ARG A 315 -2.69 -4.80 4.65
CA ARG A 315 -2.14 -6.10 4.20
C ARG A 315 -3.09 -7.23 4.61
N PRO A 316 -4.04 -7.63 3.74
CA PRO A 316 -4.91 -8.73 4.05
C PRO A 316 -4.09 -10.02 4.12
N VAL A 317 -4.43 -10.86 5.09
CA VAL A 317 -3.77 -12.16 5.24
C VAL A 317 -4.48 -13.18 4.35
N PRO A 318 -3.77 -13.94 3.50
CA PRO A 318 -4.39 -14.91 2.61
C PRO A 318 -5.29 -15.91 3.34
N SER A 319 -6.47 -16.21 2.79
CA SER A 319 -7.44 -17.15 3.37
C SER A 319 -6.91 -18.58 3.51
N TRP A 320 -5.98 -19.00 2.65
CA TRP A 320 -5.39 -20.35 2.70
C TRP A 320 -4.64 -20.62 4.02
N ILE A 321 -4.18 -19.58 4.73
CA ILE A 321 -3.48 -19.75 6.02
C ILE A 321 -4.45 -20.26 7.09
N ALA A 322 -5.66 -19.71 7.19
CA ALA A 322 -6.70 -20.24 8.07
C ALA A 322 -7.06 -21.68 7.67
N GLY A 323 -7.18 -21.95 6.36
CA GLY A 323 -7.42 -23.31 5.85
C GLY A 323 -6.35 -24.31 6.27
N LEU A 324 -5.06 -23.95 6.13
CA LEU A 324 -3.94 -24.78 6.57
C LEU A 324 -3.98 -25.03 8.09
N LEU A 325 -4.22 -23.97 8.87
CA LEU A 325 -4.27 -24.05 10.34
C LEU A 325 -5.48 -24.86 10.84
N ALA A 326 -6.58 -24.88 10.08
CA ALA A 326 -7.76 -25.69 10.40
C ALA A 326 -7.62 -27.15 9.94
N ALA A 327 -6.76 -27.44 8.96
CA ALA A 327 -6.62 -28.78 8.39
C ALA A 327 -5.80 -29.76 9.26
N THR A 328 -5.23 -29.31 10.38
CA THR A 328 -4.34 -30.14 11.21
C THR A 328 -4.23 -29.62 12.66
N ASP A 329 -4.19 -30.54 13.63
CA ASP A 329 -3.92 -30.25 15.05
C ASP A 329 -2.44 -30.43 15.43
N ALA A 330 -1.56 -30.56 14.43
CA ALA A 330 -0.15 -30.82 14.66
C ALA A 330 0.56 -29.53 15.09
N ALA A 331 1.45 -29.59 16.08
CA ALA A 331 2.22 -28.42 16.50
C ALA A 331 3.18 -27.91 15.41
N ASP A 332 3.69 -28.83 14.59
CA ASP A 332 4.60 -28.53 13.50
C ASP A 332 4.36 -29.46 12.30
N LEU A 333 4.78 -29.01 11.11
CA LEU A 333 4.64 -29.73 9.85
C LEU A 333 5.99 -29.98 9.18
N SER A 334 6.19 -31.18 8.65
CA SER A 334 7.25 -31.42 7.66
C SER A 334 6.91 -30.72 6.35
N GLU A 335 7.92 -30.47 5.52
CA GLU A 335 7.74 -29.89 4.18
C GLU A 335 6.76 -30.71 3.33
N THR A 336 6.91 -32.04 3.30
CA THR A 336 5.99 -32.94 2.59
C THR A 336 4.56 -32.80 3.07
N ARG A 337 4.33 -32.81 4.40
CA ARG A 337 2.99 -32.72 4.96
C ARG A 337 2.36 -31.34 4.71
N PHE A 338 3.15 -30.28 4.81
CA PHE A 338 2.70 -28.93 4.48
C PHE A 338 2.22 -28.85 3.03
N THR A 339 3.01 -29.34 2.08
CA THR A 339 2.65 -29.33 0.66
C THR A 339 1.40 -30.17 0.37
N GLU A 340 1.26 -31.33 1.00
CA GLU A 340 0.04 -32.16 0.90
C GLU A 340 -1.19 -31.41 1.39
N LEU A 341 -1.11 -30.77 2.57
CA LEU A 341 -2.23 -30.03 3.15
C LEU A 341 -2.62 -28.84 2.27
N VAL A 342 -1.65 -28.04 1.82
CA VAL A 342 -1.90 -26.90 0.92
C VAL A 342 -2.52 -27.35 -0.40
N ALA A 343 -2.04 -28.46 -0.97
CA ALA A 343 -2.62 -29.02 -2.19
C ALA A 343 -4.06 -29.53 -1.98
N GLY A 344 -4.44 -29.86 -0.74
CA GLY A 344 -5.79 -30.26 -0.37
C GLY A 344 -6.75 -29.10 -0.07
N LEU A 345 -6.29 -27.85 -0.02
CA LEU A 345 -7.13 -26.70 0.27
C LEU A 345 -8.04 -26.33 -0.91
N ASP A 346 -9.23 -25.84 -0.60
CA ASP A 346 -10.20 -25.30 -1.56
C ASP A 346 -9.63 -24.06 -2.26
N HIS A 347 -9.03 -23.15 -1.48
CA HIS A 347 -8.34 -21.96 -1.97
C HIS A 347 -6.83 -22.14 -1.87
N ARG A 348 -6.19 -22.38 -3.01
CA ARG A 348 -4.75 -22.61 -3.08
C ARG A 348 -4.00 -21.31 -3.38
N PRO A 349 -2.83 -21.10 -2.77
CA PRO A 349 -1.96 -20.01 -3.19
C PRO A 349 -1.46 -20.25 -4.61
N ASP A 350 -1.39 -19.18 -5.41
CA ASP A 350 -0.83 -19.18 -6.77
C ASP A 350 0.70 -19.06 -6.74
N LEU A 351 1.32 -19.90 -5.92
CA LEU A 351 2.77 -19.93 -5.69
C LEU A 351 3.26 -21.37 -5.74
N ASP A 352 4.47 -21.54 -6.25
CA ASP A 352 5.15 -22.83 -6.20
C ASP A 352 5.24 -23.33 -4.74
N PRO A 353 4.88 -24.59 -4.45
CA PRO A 353 4.88 -25.12 -3.08
C PRO A 353 6.22 -25.03 -2.36
N VAL A 354 7.35 -25.12 -3.08
CA VAL A 354 8.69 -25.02 -2.49
C VAL A 354 8.97 -23.58 -2.07
N VAL A 355 8.60 -22.61 -2.91
CA VAL A 355 8.68 -21.18 -2.57
C VAL A 355 7.80 -20.88 -1.36
N LEU A 356 6.59 -21.40 -1.34
CA LEU A 356 5.63 -21.22 -0.26
C LEU A 356 6.17 -21.72 1.10
N VAL A 357 6.65 -22.98 1.15
CA VAL A 357 7.24 -23.57 2.36
C VAL A 357 8.45 -22.75 2.83
N ARG A 358 9.32 -22.35 1.90
CA ARG A 358 10.51 -21.57 2.22
C ARG A 358 10.16 -20.20 2.81
N ALA A 359 9.20 -19.50 2.20
CA ALA A 359 8.75 -18.20 2.65
C ALA A 359 8.10 -18.28 4.05
N VAL A 360 7.28 -19.29 4.30
CA VAL A 360 6.68 -19.56 5.62
C VAL A 360 7.78 -19.85 6.65
N ARG A 361 8.69 -20.80 6.37
CA ARG A 361 9.80 -21.17 7.29
C ARG A 361 10.69 -19.98 7.64
N ARG A 362 10.97 -19.11 6.66
CA ARG A 362 11.73 -17.87 6.86
C ARG A 362 10.99 -16.93 7.79
N ALA A 363 9.67 -16.81 7.64
CA ALA A 363 8.86 -15.93 8.48
C ALA A 363 8.77 -16.42 9.93
N THR A 364 8.66 -17.74 10.12
CA THR A 364 8.54 -18.39 11.44
C THR A 364 9.87 -18.57 12.16
N GLY A 365 11.01 -18.41 11.48
CA GLY A 365 12.34 -18.63 12.08
C GLY A 365 12.64 -20.11 12.34
N SER A 366 12.02 -21.02 11.58
CA SER A 366 12.09 -22.47 11.78
C SER A 366 13.52 -23.02 11.65
N ARG A 367 14.11 -23.53 12.75
CA ARG A 367 15.51 -23.99 12.82
C ARG A 367 15.77 -25.41 12.25
N ARG A 368 14.74 -26.25 12.07
CA ARG A 368 14.89 -27.69 11.76
C ARG A 368 14.21 -28.19 10.48
N GLY A 369 13.88 -27.30 9.55
CA GLY A 369 13.19 -27.73 8.34
C GLY A 369 11.68 -27.96 8.47
N ARG A 370 11.11 -27.67 9.63
CA ARG A 370 9.69 -27.88 9.95
C ARG A 370 8.99 -26.56 10.18
N VAL A 371 7.73 -26.44 9.76
CA VAL A 371 6.91 -25.23 9.96
C VAL A 371 6.22 -25.34 11.32
N GLU A 372 6.55 -24.46 12.26
CA GLU A 372 5.88 -24.41 13.57
C GLU A 372 4.60 -23.56 13.46
N LEU A 373 3.44 -24.16 13.73
CA LEU A 373 2.15 -23.51 13.48
C LEU A 373 1.88 -22.37 14.49
N ALA A 374 2.34 -22.51 15.73
CA ALA A 374 2.28 -21.43 16.72
C ALA A 374 3.10 -20.20 16.27
N ALA A 375 4.28 -20.42 15.68
CA ALA A 375 5.09 -19.34 15.12
C ALA A 375 4.44 -18.71 13.89
N LEU A 376 3.80 -19.50 13.02
CA LEU A 376 3.03 -18.98 11.89
C LEU A 376 1.88 -18.10 12.36
N ARG A 377 1.12 -18.57 13.35
CA ARG A 377 0.05 -17.81 14.00
C ARG A 377 0.56 -16.48 14.56
N GLN A 378 1.71 -16.49 15.25
CA GLN A 378 2.32 -15.27 15.79
C GLN A 378 2.75 -14.29 14.67
N VAL A 379 3.33 -14.80 13.58
CA VAL A 379 3.69 -13.98 12.41
C VAL A 379 2.46 -13.31 11.79
N VAL A 380 1.33 -14.02 11.72
CA VAL A 380 0.05 -13.48 11.25
C VAL A 380 -0.46 -12.39 12.20
N ALA A 381 -0.51 -12.67 13.51
CA ALA A 381 -0.99 -11.75 14.52
C ALA A 381 -0.16 -10.44 14.57
N GLU A 382 1.14 -10.53 14.28
CA GLU A 382 2.06 -9.38 14.26
C GLU A 382 2.13 -8.70 12.87
N ASN A 383 1.30 -9.13 11.90
CA ASN A 383 1.29 -8.64 10.51
C ASN A 383 2.69 -8.69 9.86
N ARG A 384 3.45 -9.74 10.16
CA ARG A 384 4.85 -9.96 9.73
C ARG A 384 5.00 -10.92 8.56
N LEU A 385 3.90 -11.32 7.92
CA LEU A 385 3.98 -12.18 6.75
C LEU A 385 4.86 -11.55 5.66
N PRO A 386 5.72 -12.33 4.99
CA PRO A 386 6.44 -11.89 3.80
C PRO A 386 5.48 -11.46 2.69
N ASP A 387 5.88 -10.47 1.90
CA ASP A 387 5.08 -9.98 0.77
C ASP A 387 4.88 -11.04 -0.32
N GLU A 388 5.82 -11.98 -0.45
CA GLU A 388 5.70 -13.15 -1.33
C GLU A 388 4.49 -14.02 -0.98
N LEU A 389 4.06 -14.06 0.28
CA LEU A 389 2.89 -14.85 0.71
C LEU A 389 1.57 -14.11 0.52
N VAL A 390 1.61 -12.79 0.34
CA VAL A 390 0.41 -11.95 0.21
C VAL A 390 0.17 -11.73 -1.28
N PRO A 391 -0.85 -12.36 -1.89
CA PRO A 391 -1.06 -12.29 -3.32
C PRO A 391 -1.33 -10.85 -3.76
N VAL A 392 -0.81 -10.49 -4.94
CA VAL A 392 -1.29 -9.32 -5.66
C VAL A 392 -2.48 -9.78 -6.46
N GLU A 393 -3.68 -9.47 -5.97
CA GLU A 393 -4.88 -9.62 -6.79
C GLU A 393 -4.70 -8.77 -8.05
N GLN A 394 -4.50 -9.39 -9.20
CA GLN A 394 -4.47 -8.63 -10.45
C GLN A 394 -5.91 -8.37 -10.86
N ALA A 395 -6.24 -7.09 -11.04
CA ALA A 395 -7.53 -6.66 -11.57
C ALA A 395 -7.30 -6.00 -12.93
N SER A 396 -8.18 -6.28 -13.89
CA SER A 396 -8.19 -5.61 -15.20
C SER A 396 -8.48 -4.11 -15.05
N LEU A 397 -9.31 -3.73 -14.08
CA LEU A 397 -9.61 -2.34 -13.74
C LEU A 397 -9.24 -2.03 -12.28
N VAL A 398 -8.46 -0.98 -12.08
CA VAL A 398 -8.07 -0.47 -10.76
C VAL A 398 -8.50 0.98 -10.60
N VAL A 399 -9.23 1.29 -9.53
CA VAL A 399 -9.51 2.67 -9.11
C VAL A 399 -8.53 3.02 -8.01
N SER A 400 -7.73 4.07 -8.20
CA SER A 400 -6.67 4.42 -7.26
C SER A 400 -6.51 5.93 -7.16
N THR A 401 -5.95 6.40 -6.05
CA THR A 401 -5.31 7.72 -6.08
C THR A 401 -3.98 7.64 -6.80
N VAL A 402 -3.53 8.76 -7.37
CA VAL A 402 -2.21 8.84 -8.03
C VAL A 402 -1.08 8.40 -7.06
N HIS A 403 -1.17 8.80 -5.79
CA HIS A 403 -0.21 8.42 -4.74
C HIS A 403 -0.10 6.90 -4.56
N ARG A 404 -1.23 6.19 -4.55
CA ARG A 404 -1.27 4.72 -4.36
C ARG A 404 -0.95 3.95 -5.64
N ALA A 405 -1.06 4.61 -6.80
CA ALA A 405 -0.71 4.03 -8.10
C ALA A 405 0.77 4.21 -8.47
N LYS A 406 1.55 5.00 -7.70
CA LYS A 406 2.98 5.13 -7.93
C LYS A 406 3.66 3.75 -7.79
N GLY A 407 4.57 3.46 -8.72
CA GLY A 407 5.23 2.16 -8.83
C GLY A 407 4.41 1.07 -9.54
N LEU A 408 3.12 1.30 -9.81
CA LEU A 408 2.31 0.42 -10.63
C LEU A 408 2.36 0.83 -12.11
N GLU A 409 2.11 -0.13 -12.99
CA GLU A 409 2.12 0.05 -14.44
C GLU A 409 0.80 -0.42 -15.04
N PHE A 410 0.26 0.37 -15.96
CA PHE A 410 -1.03 0.11 -16.60
C PHE A 410 -0.89 0.32 -18.10
N ASP A 411 -1.58 -0.50 -18.89
CA ASP A 411 -1.61 -0.35 -20.34
C ASP A 411 -2.44 0.89 -20.70
N ARG A 412 -3.54 1.10 -19.96
CA ARG A 412 -4.43 2.26 -20.08
C ARG A 412 -4.58 3.03 -18.77
N VAL A 413 -4.56 4.36 -18.84
CA VAL A 413 -4.77 5.26 -17.70
C VAL A 413 -5.83 6.32 -18.03
N LEU A 414 -6.85 6.40 -17.17
CA LEU A 414 -7.88 7.42 -17.18
C LEU A 414 -7.62 8.36 -16.01
N ILE A 415 -7.33 9.64 -16.28
CA ILE A 415 -7.08 10.64 -15.24
C ILE A 415 -8.36 11.43 -14.99
N VAL A 416 -8.79 11.48 -13.72
CA VAL A 416 -9.87 12.39 -13.29
C VAL A 416 -9.40 13.83 -13.45
N GLU A 417 -10.17 14.64 -14.17
CA GLU A 417 -9.79 16.01 -14.49
C GLU A 417 -9.30 16.80 -13.25
N PRO A 418 -8.09 17.39 -13.31
CA PRO A 418 -7.51 18.17 -12.21
C PRO A 418 -8.22 19.53 -12.06
N VAL A 419 -8.07 20.19 -10.91
CA VAL A 419 -8.65 21.52 -10.66
C VAL A 419 -7.68 22.58 -11.16
N GLU A 420 -8.22 23.72 -11.58
CA GLU A 420 -7.39 24.91 -11.76
C GLU A 420 -6.95 25.38 -10.37
N LEU A 421 -5.64 25.60 -10.22
CA LEU A 421 -5.06 26.14 -9.01
C LEU A 421 -5.44 27.62 -8.90
N ARG A 422 -6.09 28.01 -7.79
CA ARG A 422 -6.44 29.41 -7.51
C ARG A 422 -5.62 29.93 -6.34
N ARG A 423 -4.99 31.09 -6.54
CA ARG A 423 -4.17 31.71 -5.49
C ARG A 423 -5.04 32.07 -4.27
N PRO A 424 -4.49 32.01 -3.04
CA PRO A 424 -5.25 32.25 -1.81
C PRO A 424 -5.90 33.64 -1.65
N LYS A 425 -5.62 34.62 -2.53
CA LYS A 425 -6.29 35.93 -2.52
C LYS A 425 -7.69 35.91 -3.18
N ASP A 426 -7.99 34.89 -3.98
CA ASP A 426 -9.25 34.77 -4.72
C ASP A 426 -10.26 33.77 -4.09
N VAL A 427 -9.91 33.19 -2.93
CA VAL A 427 -10.76 32.24 -2.22
C VAL A 427 -10.83 32.63 -0.74
N ALA A 428 -11.93 33.26 -0.32
CA ALA A 428 -12.17 33.69 1.06
C ALA A 428 -12.30 32.54 2.11
N LYS A 429 -11.85 31.33 1.77
CA LYS A 429 -11.82 30.17 2.66
C LYS A 429 -10.41 29.59 2.68
N LYS A 430 -9.68 29.87 3.76
CA LYS A 430 -8.51 29.10 4.24
C LYS A 430 -8.84 27.60 4.19
N LYS A 431 -8.48 26.87 3.12
CA LYS A 431 -8.48 25.38 3.11
C LYS A 431 -7.99 24.67 1.85
N ILE A 432 -7.67 25.35 0.75
CA ILE A 432 -6.93 24.70 -0.33
C ILE A 432 -5.44 24.82 0.02
N ASP A 433 -4.79 23.67 0.18
CA ASP A 433 -3.33 23.55 0.30
C ASP A 433 -2.76 23.99 -1.05
N TYR A 434 -2.51 25.29 -1.22
CA TYR A 434 -2.02 25.85 -2.47
C TYR A 434 -0.55 25.46 -2.65
N ASP A 435 -0.32 24.35 -3.34
CA ASP A 435 1.02 23.79 -3.56
C ASP A 435 1.16 23.40 -5.05
N PRO A 436 1.48 24.38 -5.93
CA PRO A 436 1.59 24.13 -7.35
C PRO A 436 2.67 23.12 -7.71
N ALA A 437 3.75 23.04 -6.92
CA ALA A 437 4.81 22.06 -7.12
C ALA A 437 4.31 20.64 -6.86
N ALA A 438 3.59 20.42 -5.75
CA ALA A 438 3.00 19.11 -5.47
C ALA A 438 1.95 18.70 -6.51
N GLU A 439 1.06 19.61 -6.92
CA GLU A 439 0.05 19.31 -7.94
C GLU A 439 0.68 19.05 -9.32
N ALA A 440 1.74 19.78 -9.69
CA ALA A 440 2.49 19.55 -10.93
C ALA A 440 3.15 18.16 -10.95
N ARG A 441 3.85 17.78 -9.86
CA ARG A 441 4.45 16.44 -9.72
C ARG A 441 3.38 15.35 -9.73
N LEU A 442 2.25 15.58 -9.06
CA LEU A 442 1.17 14.61 -9.02
C LEU A 442 0.58 14.36 -10.41
N LEU A 443 0.28 15.43 -11.15
CA LEU A 443 -0.23 15.31 -12.52
C LEU A 443 0.79 14.67 -13.46
N TYR A 444 2.08 15.06 -13.34
CA TYR A 444 3.17 14.42 -14.08
C TYR A 444 3.28 12.92 -13.79
N VAL A 445 3.20 12.51 -12.52
CA VAL A 445 3.22 11.09 -12.14
C VAL A 445 2.04 10.35 -12.78
N ALA A 446 0.84 10.93 -12.74
CA ALA A 446 -0.36 10.34 -13.33
C ALA A 446 -0.23 10.16 -14.85
N MET A 447 0.22 11.19 -15.56
CA MET A 447 0.38 11.19 -17.03
C MET A 447 1.56 10.35 -17.52
N THR A 448 2.46 9.90 -16.64
CA THR A 448 3.59 9.01 -16.95
C THR A 448 3.40 7.58 -16.43
N ARG A 449 2.19 7.23 -15.96
CA ARG A 449 1.79 5.85 -15.65
C ARG A 449 1.41 4.99 -16.85
N PRO A 450 0.76 5.49 -17.92
CA PRO A 450 0.31 4.62 -19.01
C PRO A 450 1.49 4.06 -19.81
N ARG A 451 1.34 2.83 -20.30
CA ARG A 451 2.19 2.27 -21.35
C ARG A 451 1.67 2.67 -22.73
N ASP A 452 0.35 2.67 -22.94
CA ASP A 452 -0.24 2.89 -24.27
C ASP A 452 -1.24 4.03 -24.28
N ASP A 453 -2.27 3.96 -23.45
CA ASP A 453 -3.43 4.82 -23.59
C ASP A 453 -3.51 5.82 -22.44
N LEU A 454 -3.56 7.12 -22.78
CA LEU A 454 -3.87 8.20 -21.85
C LEU A 454 -5.22 8.82 -22.20
N TYR A 455 -6.15 8.79 -21.25
CA TYR A 455 -7.47 9.40 -21.36
C TYR A 455 -7.75 10.34 -20.19
N ARG A 456 -8.68 11.27 -20.40
CA ARG A 456 -9.30 12.03 -19.31
C ARG A 456 -10.74 11.61 -19.07
N ILE A 457 -11.20 11.74 -17.83
CA ILE A 457 -12.60 11.56 -17.44
C ILE A 457 -13.10 12.70 -16.56
N ASP A 458 -14.41 12.89 -16.61
CA ASP A 458 -15.10 13.89 -15.80
C ASP A 458 -14.92 13.62 -14.31
N ARG A 459 -15.04 14.71 -13.55
CA ARG A 459 -14.93 14.66 -12.09
C ARG A 459 -16.18 13.99 -11.51
N PRO A 460 -16.01 13.07 -10.54
CA PRO A 460 -17.16 12.54 -9.83
C PRO A 460 -17.78 13.64 -8.96
N ASN A 461 -19.07 13.52 -8.70
CA ASN A 461 -19.78 14.47 -7.87
C ASN A 461 -19.50 14.24 -6.37
N THR A 462 -18.45 14.87 -5.85
CA THR A 462 -18.00 14.68 -4.45
C THR A 462 -18.52 15.74 -3.47
N TRP A 463 -19.49 16.57 -3.85
CA TRP A 463 -19.96 17.72 -3.03
C TRP A 463 -20.45 17.36 -1.63
N LEU A 464 -20.96 16.14 -1.44
CA LEU A 464 -21.37 15.60 -0.14
C LEU A 464 -20.25 14.87 0.59
N LEU A 465 -19.18 14.47 -0.09
CA LEU A 465 -18.09 13.73 0.51
C LEU A 465 -17.19 14.66 1.30
N ARG A 466 -16.93 14.28 2.55
CA ARG A 466 -16.11 15.05 3.47
C ARG A 466 -15.24 14.09 4.26
N LYS A 467 -14.07 14.58 4.68
CA LYS A 467 -13.18 13.85 5.57
C LYS A 467 -13.28 14.38 6.98
N ASP A 468 -13.57 13.53 7.97
CA ASP A 468 -13.40 13.87 9.37
C ASP A 468 -11.92 13.71 9.73
N LYS A 469 -11.22 14.83 9.93
CA LYS A 469 -9.78 14.85 10.21
C LYS A 469 -9.41 14.16 11.53
N ARG A 470 -10.34 14.07 12.49
CA ARG A 470 -10.08 13.46 13.80
C ARG A 470 -10.07 11.94 13.71
N LEU A 471 -10.91 11.41 12.82
CA LEU A 471 -11.06 9.96 12.59
C LEU A 471 -10.26 9.49 11.37
N ASP A 472 -9.62 10.42 10.65
CA ASP A 472 -8.97 10.23 9.35
C ASP A 472 -9.84 9.49 8.31
N ARG A 473 -11.16 9.72 8.34
CA ARG A 473 -12.16 8.89 7.64
C ARG A 473 -13.12 9.71 6.79
N TRP A 474 -13.47 9.22 5.61
CA TRP A 474 -14.48 9.82 4.75
C TRP A 474 -15.91 9.53 5.22
N TYR A 475 -16.80 10.47 4.99
CA TYR A 475 -18.22 10.36 5.31
C TYR A 475 -19.08 11.09 4.27
N VAL A 476 -20.34 10.68 4.19
CA VAL A 476 -21.35 11.33 3.35
C VAL A 476 -22.06 12.40 4.19
N GLY A 477 -22.00 13.64 3.76
CA GLY A 477 -22.74 14.75 4.35
C GLY A 477 -24.17 14.88 3.80
N GLY A 478 -24.79 16.02 4.03
CA GLY A 478 -26.07 16.39 3.43
C GLY A 478 -26.15 17.88 3.15
N GLY A 479 -27.34 18.37 2.77
CA GLY A 479 -27.57 19.80 2.51
C GLY A 479 -27.32 20.71 3.73
N ARG A 480 -27.27 20.13 4.93
CA ARG A 480 -26.91 20.84 6.18
C ARG A 480 -25.50 20.46 6.62
N SER A 481 -24.75 21.41 7.18
CA SER A 481 -23.35 21.22 7.62
C SER A 481 -23.17 20.08 8.65
N TRP A 482 -24.21 19.82 9.42
CA TRP A 482 -24.25 18.82 10.48
C TRP A 482 -24.75 17.45 10.03
N ALA A 483 -25.27 17.32 8.80
CA ALA A 483 -25.80 16.06 8.29
C ALA A 483 -24.67 15.05 8.11
N ARG A 484 -24.95 13.82 8.53
CA ARG A 484 -24.10 12.64 8.40
C ARG A 484 -25.01 11.53 7.90
N ASN A 485 -24.76 11.08 6.68
CA ASN A 485 -25.62 10.19 5.91
C ASN A 485 -24.86 8.93 5.45
N GLY A 486 -23.64 8.72 5.93
CA GLY A 486 -22.79 7.63 5.50
C GLY A 486 -21.38 7.72 6.05
N ILE A 487 -20.64 6.61 5.98
CA ILE A 487 -19.30 6.44 6.54
C ILE A 487 -18.46 5.49 5.67
N GLU A 488 -17.18 5.79 5.49
CA GLU A 488 -16.23 4.89 4.83
C GLU A 488 -15.96 3.66 5.70
N ALA A 489 -15.90 2.48 5.08
CA ALA A 489 -15.39 1.27 5.71
C ALA A 489 -13.91 1.06 5.39
N LEU A 490 -13.14 0.68 6.40
CA LEU A 490 -11.72 0.34 6.34
C LEU A 490 -11.55 -1.16 6.61
N GLY A 491 -10.45 -1.74 6.12
CA GLY A 491 -10.20 -3.16 6.30
C GLY A 491 -10.06 -3.63 7.76
N SER A 492 -9.79 -2.71 8.71
CA SER A 492 -9.73 -2.99 10.15
C SER A 492 -11.09 -2.89 10.87
N ASP A 493 -12.18 -2.64 10.15
CA ASP A 493 -13.49 -2.39 10.74
C ASP A 493 -14.28 -3.65 11.08
N VAL A 494 -13.71 -4.83 10.85
CA VAL A 494 -14.30 -6.12 11.21
C VAL A 494 -13.72 -6.62 12.54
N CYS A 495 -14.57 -7.22 13.38
CA CYS A 495 -14.16 -7.72 14.69
C CYS A 495 -13.29 -8.99 14.54
N HIS A 496 -12.06 -8.93 15.04
CA HIS A 496 -11.13 -10.07 15.07
C HIS A 496 -10.99 -10.69 16.47
N ALA A 497 -11.79 -10.24 17.46
CA ALA A 497 -11.67 -10.71 18.84
C ALA A 497 -12.22 -12.13 19.03
N HIS A 498 -13.24 -12.50 18.24
CA HIS A 498 -13.86 -13.82 18.25
C HIS A 498 -14.37 -14.18 16.84
N PRO A 499 -14.52 -15.48 16.55
CA PRO A 499 -15.18 -15.92 15.33
C PRO A 499 -16.61 -15.39 15.20
N PRO A 500 -17.09 -15.18 13.97
CA PRO A 500 -18.52 -14.97 13.69
C PRO A 500 -19.36 -16.12 14.25
N GLY A 501 -20.57 -15.82 14.76
CA GLY A 501 -21.50 -16.81 15.30
C GLY A 501 -21.27 -17.19 16.77
N VAL A 502 -20.24 -16.66 17.43
CA VAL A 502 -19.97 -16.91 18.86
C VAL A 502 -20.84 -16.03 19.77
N ARG A 503 -21.21 -14.83 19.32
CA ARG A 503 -22.11 -13.91 20.03
C ARG A 503 -23.41 -13.79 19.24
N GLY A 504 -24.55 -14.05 19.90
CA GLY A 504 -25.88 -14.03 19.27
C GLY A 504 -26.29 -15.38 18.64
N ALA A 505 -27.58 -15.70 18.72
CA ALA A 505 -28.14 -17.02 18.42
C ALA A 505 -28.42 -17.31 16.92
N THR A 506 -27.67 -16.72 15.98
CA THR A 506 -28.14 -16.61 14.58
C THR A 506 -27.37 -17.40 13.53
N ALA A 507 -26.18 -17.97 13.80
CA ALA A 507 -25.51 -18.90 12.87
C ALA A 507 -24.44 -19.79 13.52
N ASP A 508 -24.30 -21.04 13.06
CA ASP A 508 -23.19 -21.95 13.43
C ASP A 508 -21.86 -21.40 12.87
N PRO A 509 -20.84 -21.13 13.71
CA PRO A 509 -19.53 -20.68 13.26
C PRO A 509 -18.94 -21.54 12.14
N THR A 510 -19.13 -22.85 12.17
CA THR A 510 -18.58 -23.77 11.15
C THR A 510 -19.24 -23.55 9.78
N GLU A 511 -20.55 -23.32 9.77
CA GLU A 511 -21.29 -22.98 8.55
C GLU A 511 -20.88 -21.61 8.00
N VAL A 512 -20.67 -20.61 8.87
CA VAL A 512 -20.20 -19.28 8.45
C VAL A 512 -18.81 -19.38 7.81
N GLN A 513 -17.90 -20.18 8.38
CA GLN A 513 -16.57 -20.38 7.79
C GLN A 513 -16.63 -21.04 6.41
N ARG A 514 -17.49 -22.06 6.25
CA ARG A 514 -17.71 -22.69 4.93
C ARG A 514 -18.30 -21.70 3.93
N TYR A 515 -19.25 -20.88 4.36
CA TYR A 515 -19.89 -19.87 3.52
C TYR A 515 -18.90 -18.78 3.08
N LEU A 516 -18.09 -18.25 3.99
CA LEU A 516 -17.04 -17.28 3.69
C LEU A 516 -16.01 -17.83 2.69
N ALA A 517 -15.67 -19.11 2.78
CA ALA A 517 -14.79 -19.73 1.80
C ALA A 517 -15.48 -19.86 0.42
N HIS A 518 -16.74 -20.29 0.34
CA HIS A 518 -17.31 -20.75 -0.92
C HIS A 518 -18.22 -19.76 -1.63
N GLU A 519 -18.82 -18.81 -0.94
CA GLU A 519 -19.89 -17.97 -1.49
C GLU A 519 -19.51 -16.49 -1.52
N VAL A 520 -18.64 -16.04 -0.62
CA VAL A 520 -18.23 -14.63 -0.56
C VAL A 520 -17.05 -14.36 -1.49
N ARG A 521 -17.16 -13.31 -2.30
CA ARG A 521 -16.21 -12.89 -3.33
C ARG A 521 -15.91 -11.39 -3.23
N HIS A 522 -14.82 -10.99 -3.87
CA HIS A 522 -14.49 -9.57 -4.04
C HIS A 522 -15.63 -8.84 -4.77
N GLY A 523 -16.00 -7.65 -4.29
CA GLY A 523 -17.04 -6.81 -4.90
C GLY A 523 -18.46 -7.13 -4.46
N ASP A 524 -18.66 -8.21 -3.68
CA ASP A 524 -19.98 -8.56 -3.17
C ASP A 524 -20.54 -7.47 -2.24
N ALA A 525 -21.86 -7.26 -2.32
CA ALA A 525 -22.55 -6.29 -1.48
C ALA A 525 -22.71 -6.82 -0.06
N VAL A 526 -22.47 -5.96 0.92
CA VAL A 526 -22.70 -6.26 2.34
C VAL A 526 -23.46 -5.15 3.04
N GLU A 527 -24.26 -5.54 4.01
CA GLU A 527 -25.03 -4.66 4.86
C GLU A 527 -24.51 -4.75 6.30
N LEU A 528 -24.44 -3.61 6.99
CA LEU A 528 -24.30 -3.59 8.44
C LEU A 528 -25.67 -3.35 9.06
N SER A 529 -26.10 -4.21 9.97
CA SER A 529 -27.39 -4.07 10.65
C SER A 529 -27.17 -4.00 12.16
N LEU A 530 -27.79 -3.00 12.80
CA LEU A 530 -27.73 -2.83 14.25
C LEU A 530 -28.42 -4.03 14.92
N LEU A 531 -27.69 -4.79 15.73
CA LEU A 531 -28.22 -6.02 16.35
C LEU A 531 -29.14 -5.71 17.53
N HIS A 532 -28.77 -4.73 18.36
CA HIS A 532 -29.60 -4.20 19.43
C HIS A 532 -29.05 -2.85 19.89
N ARG A 533 -29.86 -2.04 20.58
CA ARG A 533 -29.47 -0.70 21.06
C ARG A 533 -28.71 -0.68 22.39
N LEU A 534 -28.61 -1.82 23.08
CA LEU A 534 -27.91 -1.91 24.35
C LEU A 534 -26.39 -1.99 24.12
N PRO A 535 -25.58 -1.14 24.76
CA PRO A 535 -24.13 -1.31 24.74
C PRO A 535 -23.74 -2.55 25.57
N GLU A 536 -22.69 -3.27 25.15
CA GLU A 536 -22.20 -4.47 25.85
C GLU A 536 -21.43 -4.15 27.15
N GLY A 537 -21.15 -2.87 27.43
CA GLY A 537 -20.45 -2.39 28.62
C GLY A 537 -20.55 -0.88 28.77
N GLN A 538 -20.12 -0.32 29.91
CA GLN A 538 -20.26 1.11 30.23
C GLN A 538 -19.55 2.03 29.22
N ASP A 539 -18.44 1.58 28.63
CA ASP A 539 -17.65 2.30 27.62
C ASP A 539 -17.70 1.64 26.23
N GLN A 540 -18.70 0.80 25.97
CA GLN A 540 -18.87 0.11 24.68
C GLN A 540 -20.07 0.65 23.92
N THR A 541 -20.08 0.40 22.63
CA THR A 541 -21.11 0.89 21.71
C THR A 541 -22.05 -0.25 21.28
N PRO A 542 -23.31 0.02 20.92
CA PRO A 542 -24.23 -1.00 20.42
C PRO A 542 -23.68 -1.77 19.19
N PRO A 543 -23.79 -3.12 19.14
CA PRO A 543 -23.16 -3.95 18.10
C PRO A 543 -23.89 -3.92 16.75
N TYR A 544 -23.12 -4.06 15.67
CA TYR A 544 -23.65 -4.31 14.32
C TYR A 544 -23.13 -5.64 13.79
N GLY A 545 -24.03 -6.41 13.18
CA GLY A 545 -23.69 -7.57 12.37
C GLY A 545 -23.38 -7.14 10.94
N ILE A 546 -22.51 -7.90 10.28
CA ILE A 546 -22.20 -7.81 8.86
C ILE A 546 -22.97 -8.94 8.17
N PHE A 547 -23.78 -8.59 7.18
CA PHE A 547 -24.64 -9.51 6.45
C PHE A 547 -24.27 -9.53 4.97
N HIS A 548 -24.17 -10.74 4.42
CA HIS A 548 -23.99 -11.01 2.99
C HIS A 548 -25.16 -11.86 2.53
N ASP A 549 -25.92 -11.42 1.52
CA ASP A 549 -27.19 -12.04 1.08
C ASP A 549 -28.14 -12.39 2.24
N GLY A 550 -28.25 -11.49 3.22
CA GLY A 550 -29.08 -11.67 4.42
C GLY A 550 -28.55 -12.67 5.45
N ARG A 551 -27.39 -13.30 5.21
CA ARG A 551 -26.74 -14.22 6.15
C ARG A 551 -25.72 -13.48 7.01
N PRO A 552 -25.69 -13.67 8.34
CA PRO A 552 -24.67 -13.07 9.18
C PRO A 552 -23.31 -13.72 8.91
N VAL A 553 -22.31 -12.91 8.56
CA VAL A 553 -20.96 -13.38 8.22
C VAL A 553 -19.87 -12.88 9.14
N ALA A 554 -20.10 -11.76 9.86
CA ALA A 554 -19.17 -11.21 10.84
C ALA A 554 -19.85 -10.13 11.70
N GLU A 555 -19.10 -9.53 12.62
CA GLU A 555 -19.50 -8.33 13.37
C GLU A 555 -18.50 -7.20 13.11
N VAL A 556 -18.94 -5.96 13.22
CA VAL A 556 -18.04 -4.80 13.13
C VAL A 556 -17.19 -4.64 14.39
N SER A 557 -16.00 -4.07 14.26
CA SER A 557 -15.08 -3.84 15.38
C SER A 557 -15.57 -2.72 16.30
N GLU A 558 -15.14 -2.75 17.58
CA GLU A 558 -15.37 -1.62 18.50
C GLU A 558 -14.81 -0.31 17.96
N THR A 559 -13.65 -0.35 17.29
CA THR A 559 -13.05 0.84 16.68
C THR A 559 -13.99 1.49 15.66
N PHE A 560 -14.63 0.69 14.81
CA PHE A 560 -15.62 1.20 13.85
C PHE A 560 -16.81 1.83 14.58
N ARG A 561 -17.41 1.10 15.53
CA ARG A 561 -18.60 1.56 16.26
C ARG A 561 -18.33 2.85 17.06
N ARG A 562 -17.14 2.96 17.65
CA ARG A 562 -16.69 4.15 18.38
C ARG A 562 -16.46 5.32 17.42
N ALA A 563 -15.90 5.08 16.23
CA ALA A 563 -15.77 6.10 15.18
C ALA A 563 -17.15 6.57 14.69
N LEU A 564 -18.10 5.65 14.47
CA LEU A 564 -19.48 5.97 14.12
C LEU A 564 -20.15 6.82 15.21
N HIS A 565 -20.01 6.44 16.47
CA HIS A 565 -20.53 7.20 17.60
C HIS A 565 -19.92 8.61 17.65
N LEU A 566 -18.58 8.74 17.62
CA LEU A 566 -17.89 10.03 17.64
C LEU A 566 -18.26 10.93 16.45
N MET A 567 -18.56 10.34 15.29
CA MET A 567 -18.99 11.07 14.09
C MET A 567 -20.41 11.64 14.25
N LEU A 568 -21.30 10.91 14.93
CA LEU A 568 -22.71 11.27 15.10
C LEU A 568 -22.98 12.13 16.35
N SER A 569 -22.17 11.96 17.41
CA SER A 569 -22.34 12.65 18.69
C SER A 569 -22.11 14.17 18.58
N ARG A 570 -23.07 14.95 19.08
CA ARG A 570 -23.05 16.44 19.09
C ARG A 570 -22.77 17.05 20.47
N GLY A 571 -21.90 16.42 21.26
CA GLY A 571 -21.49 16.95 22.56
C GLY A 571 -22.43 16.66 23.74
N GLY A 572 -23.27 15.62 23.64
CA GLY A 572 -23.95 15.01 24.79
C GLY A 572 -23.16 13.81 25.34
N GLY A 573 -23.40 13.42 26.59
CA GLY A 573 -22.77 12.25 27.23
C GLY A 573 -23.06 10.92 26.53
N TRP A 574 -22.38 9.84 26.97
CA TRP A 574 -22.37 8.47 26.43
C TRP A 574 -23.72 7.72 26.42
N THR A 575 -24.87 8.40 26.55
CA THR A 575 -26.16 7.76 26.88
C THR A 575 -27.27 7.92 25.84
N ASP A 576 -27.05 8.61 24.71
CA ASP A 576 -28.09 8.80 23.67
C ASP A 576 -27.58 8.37 22.28
N TYR A 577 -27.68 7.06 21.98
CA TYR A 577 -27.19 6.45 20.75
C TYR A 577 -28.19 6.61 19.60
N ASN A 578 -28.22 7.79 18.99
CA ASN A 578 -28.89 7.96 17.70
C ASN A 578 -28.04 7.32 16.58
N LEU A 579 -28.10 5.99 16.49
CA LEU A 579 -27.39 5.16 15.53
C LEU A 579 -28.32 4.74 14.38
N PRO A 580 -27.82 4.64 13.13
CA PRO A 580 -28.60 4.11 12.02
C PRO A 580 -29.00 2.65 12.27
N GLY A 581 -30.15 2.22 11.73
CA GLY A 581 -30.55 0.82 11.83
C GLY A 581 -29.78 -0.06 10.86
N ARG A 582 -29.50 0.47 9.66
CA ARG A 582 -28.71 -0.21 8.62
C ARG A 582 -27.69 0.71 7.97
N ILE A 583 -26.61 0.12 7.46
CA ILE A 583 -25.60 0.77 6.63
C ILE A 583 -25.39 -0.07 5.38
N THR A 584 -25.73 0.47 4.21
CA THR A 584 -25.68 -0.23 2.91
C THR A 584 -24.67 0.39 1.96
N GLY A 585 -24.38 -0.27 0.83
CA GLY A 585 -23.43 0.24 -0.18
C GLY A 585 -21.96 -0.07 0.13
N LEU A 586 -21.70 -0.87 1.15
CA LEU A 586 -20.39 -1.43 1.44
C LEU A 586 -20.14 -2.69 0.60
N ARG A 587 -18.86 -3.00 0.41
CA ARG A 587 -18.39 -4.10 -0.44
C ARG A 587 -17.39 -4.96 0.29
N VAL A 588 -17.34 -6.25 -0.08
CA VAL A 588 -16.25 -7.13 0.32
C VAL A 588 -15.02 -6.78 -0.51
N ASP A 589 -13.95 -6.39 0.17
CA ASP A 589 -12.62 -6.19 -0.41
C ASP A 589 -11.93 -7.53 -0.66
N CYS A 590 -11.91 -8.41 0.32
CA CYS A 590 -11.44 -9.79 0.21
C CYS A 590 -11.91 -10.59 1.44
N VAL A 591 -11.68 -11.90 1.45
CA VAL A 591 -11.80 -12.74 2.65
C VAL A 591 -10.38 -13.03 3.15
N GLU A 592 -10.10 -12.68 4.41
CA GLU A 592 -8.77 -12.79 5.00
C GLU A 592 -8.71 -13.75 6.19
N THR A 593 -7.51 -14.24 6.51
CA THR A 593 -7.25 -14.98 7.74
C THR A 593 -7.04 -14.01 8.90
N VAL A 594 -7.80 -14.20 9.96
CA VAL A 594 -7.64 -13.45 11.21
C VAL A 594 -7.24 -14.39 12.34
N VAL A 595 -6.54 -13.85 13.33
CA VAL A 595 -6.06 -14.60 14.49
C VAL A 595 -6.55 -13.92 15.76
N GLY A 596 -7.07 -14.72 16.69
CA GLY A 596 -7.51 -14.25 18.01
C GLY A 596 -7.44 -15.36 19.06
N SER A 597 -8.47 -15.45 19.89
CA SER A 597 -8.49 -16.36 21.05
C SER A 597 -8.62 -17.83 20.65
N GLU A 598 -7.65 -18.65 21.05
CA GLU A 598 -7.69 -20.12 20.92
C GLU A 598 -8.87 -20.72 21.71
N THR A 599 -9.17 -20.17 22.87
CA THR A 599 -10.33 -20.60 23.67
C THR A 599 -11.65 -20.29 22.97
N ALA A 600 -11.77 -19.12 22.34
CA ALA A 600 -12.99 -18.74 21.62
C ALA A 600 -13.20 -19.61 20.37
N THR A 601 -12.14 -19.86 19.60
CA THR A 601 -12.17 -20.76 18.42
C THR A 601 -12.48 -22.20 18.78
N GLY A 602 -11.87 -22.72 19.85
CA GLY A 602 -12.16 -24.07 20.36
C GLY A 602 -13.62 -24.22 20.79
N ARG A 603 -14.19 -23.23 21.48
CA ARG A 603 -15.63 -23.21 21.83
C ARG A 603 -16.55 -23.09 20.62
N ALA A 604 -16.08 -22.43 19.55
CA ALA A 604 -16.80 -22.27 18.30
C ALA A 604 -16.73 -23.52 17.39
N GLY A 605 -16.00 -24.56 17.78
CA GLY A 605 -15.82 -25.77 16.95
C GLY A 605 -14.83 -25.60 15.79
N LEU A 606 -14.04 -24.52 15.76
CA LEU A 606 -13.10 -24.20 14.68
C LEU A 606 -11.68 -24.73 14.92
N GLY A 607 -11.50 -25.62 15.89
CA GLY A 607 -10.20 -26.15 16.30
C GLY A 607 -9.43 -25.24 17.27
N SER A 608 -8.22 -25.67 17.63
CA SER A 608 -7.37 -24.96 18.61
C SER A 608 -6.41 -23.95 17.98
N SER A 609 -6.49 -23.73 16.67
CA SER A 609 -5.53 -22.89 15.95
C SER A 609 -5.65 -21.40 16.27
N GLY A 610 -6.77 -20.96 16.85
CA GLY A 610 -6.99 -19.53 17.10
C GLY A 610 -7.11 -18.69 15.83
N ALA A 611 -7.31 -19.30 14.66
CA ALA A 611 -7.40 -18.63 13.37
C ALA A 611 -8.71 -18.96 12.64
N TRP A 612 -9.27 -18.00 11.92
CA TRP A 612 -10.50 -18.17 11.14
C TRP A 612 -10.54 -17.16 9.97
N LEU A 613 -11.52 -17.32 9.07
CA LEU A 613 -11.80 -16.41 7.98
C LEU A 613 -12.71 -15.26 8.42
N ALA A 614 -12.41 -14.05 7.96
CA ALA A 614 -13.27 -12.88 8.11
C ALA A 614 -13.35 -12.11 6.78
N PRO A 615 -14.52 -11.53 6.44
CA PRO A 615 -14.62 -10.62 5.31
C PRO A 615 -13.93 -9.31 5.67
N ARG A 616 -13.27 -8.71 4.68
CA ARG A 616 -12.69 -7.38 4.78
C ARG A 616 -13.60 -6.39 4.06
N LEU A 617 -13.86 -5.24 4.67
CA LEU A 617 -14.81 -4.27 4.13
C LEU A 617 -14.10 -3.13 3.39
N SER A 618 -14.77 -2.61 2.37
CA SER A 618 -14.39 -1.38 1.69
C SER A 618 -15.61 -0.60 1.20
N GLY A 619 -15.37 0.63 0.73
CA GLY A 619 -16.39 1.47 0.11
C GLY A 619 -17.02 2.46 1.09
N LEU A 620 -18.14 3.03 0.64
CA LEU A 620 -18.79 4.15 1.32
C LEU A 620 -20.22 3.79 1.70
N GLY A 621 -20.41 3.50 2.98
CA GLY A 621 -21.69 3.10 3.53
C GLY A 621 -22.69 4.26 3.57
N ARG A 622 -23.97 3.98 3.36
CA ARG A 622 -25.10 4.92 3.44
C ARG A 622 -25.99 4.57 4.61
N PHE A 623 -26.34 5.58 5.41
CA PHE A 623 -27.16 5.38 6.60
C PHE A 623 -28.63 5.24 6.22
N ASP A 624 -29.23 4.17 6.71
CA ASP A 624 -30.67 3.97 6.76
C ASP A 624 -31.09 3.98 8.24
N TRP A 625 -31.96 4.94 8.56
CA TRP A 625 -32.44 5.21 9.92
C TRP A 625 -33.69 4.40 10.27
N THR A 626 -34.21 3.59 9.34
CA THR A 626 -35.31 2.67 9.63
C THR A 626 -34.88 1.71 10.74
N VAL A 627 -35.75 1.55 11.75
CA VAL A 627 -35.46 0.72 12.91
C VAL A 627 -35.70 -0.74 12.52
N PRO A 628 -34.78 -1.69 12.80
CA PRO A 628 -35.09 -3.11 12.71
C PRO A 628 -36.32 -3.39 13.59
N THR A 629 -37.38 -3.92 13.00
CA THR A 629 -38.54 -4.38 13.78
C THR A 629 -38.10 -5.60 14.59
N ASP A 630 -37.91 -5.43 15.90
CA ASP A 630 -37.61 -6.49 16.86
C ASP A 630 -38.85 -7.38 17.12
N ASP A 631 -39.49 -7.90 16.07
CA ASP A 631 -40.56 -8.88 16.23
C ASP A 631 -40.55 -9.94 15.09
N PRO A 632 -40.10 -11.18 15.36
CA PRO A 632 -40.22 -12.29 14.42
C PRO A 632 -41.66 -12.79 14.24
N ASN A 633 -42.63 -12.23 14.97
CA ASN A 633 -44.02 -12.71 15.05
C ASN A 633 -45.07 -11.71 14.52
N THR A 634 -44.74 -10.94 13.49
CA THR A 634 -45.76 -10.22 12.70
C THR A 634 -45.71 -10.62 11.23
N GLU A 635 -46.35 -11.75 10.94
CA GLU A 635 -46.99 -12.02 9.62
C GLU A 635 -48.21 -11.11 9.41
#